data_AF-A0A971N404-F1
#
_entry.id   AF-A0A971N404-F1
#
_cell.length_a   1.000
_cell.length_b   1.000
_cell.length_c   1.000
_cell.angle_alpha   90.00
_cell.angle_beta   90.00
_cell.angle_gamma   90.00
#
_symmetry.space_group_name_H-M   'P 1'
#
loop_
_entity.id
_entity.type
_entity.pdbx_description
1 polymer ?
#
loop_
_entity_poly.entity_id
_entity_poly.type
_entity_poly.pdbx_seq_one_letter_code
_entity_poly.pdbx_strand_id
1 'polypeptide(L)' 'MSNKKKQIGVYLPLFLVRELKIYAAKKATSVSAVIEEAVKKFLKISSNKPDR' A
#
# COMPACT_ATOMS: atom_id res chain seq x y z
N MET A 1 -11.08 -12.08 20.03
CA MET A 1 -9.71 -11.70 19.63
C MET A 1 -9.72 -10.24 19.20
N SER A 2 -8.96 -9.36 19.85
CA SER A 2 -8.90 -7.94 19.46
C SER A 2 -8.25 -7.84 18.09
N ASN A 3 -9.01 -7.43 17.07
CA ASN A 3 -8.54 -7.27 15.71
C ASN A 3 -7.72 -5.96 15.57
N LYS A 4 -6.70 -5.81 16.42
CA LYS A 4 -5.91 -4.59 16.51
C LYS A 4 -4.96 -4.54 15.31
N LYS A 5 -5.20 -3.60 14.39
CA LYS A 5 -4.32 -3.37 13.24
C LYS A 5 -2.90 -3.05 13.74
N LYS A 6 -1.90 -3.78 13.25
CA LYS A 6 -0.49 -3.50 13.54
C LYS A 6 -0.11 -2.18 12.88
N GLN A 7 0.54 -1.29 13.63
CA GLN A 7 1.10 -0.06 13.08
C GLN A 7 2.42 -0.37 12.38
N ILE A 8 2.57 0.07 11.14
CA ILE A 8 3.77 -0.15 10.32
C ILE A 8 4.20 1.20 9.75
N GLY A 9 5.46 1.57 9.98
CA GLY A 9 6.09 2.70 9.31
C GLY A 9 6.79 2.23 8.03
N VAL A 10 6.66 3.00 6.95
CA VAL A 10 7.32 2.73 5.67
C VAL A 10 8.11 3.97 5.26
N TYR A 11 9.40 3.78 5.00
CA TYR A 11 10.27 4.83 4.50
C TYR A 11 10.25 4.82 2.98
N LEU A 12 9.97 5.97 2.37
CA LEU A 12 9.86 6.14 0.93
C LEU A 12 10.63 7.38 0.48
N PRO A 13 11.14 7.40 -0.77
CA PRO A 13 11.70 8.60 -1.35
C PRO A 13 10.71 9.77 -1.34
N LEU A 14 11.21 10.99 -1.14
CA LEU A 14 10.37 12.18 -1.02
C LEU A 14 9.46 12.40 -2.24
N PHE A 15 9.98 12.17 -3.44
CA PHE A 15 9.19 12.31 -4.68
C PHE A 15 8.01 11.35 -4.70
N LEU A 16 8.22 10.10 -4.26
CA LEU A 16 7.17 9.08 -4.23
C LEU A 16 6.09 9.40 -3.20
N VAL A 17 6.48 9.96 -2.03
CA VAL A 17 5.51 10.42 -1.03
C VAL A 17 4.62 11.53 -1.60
N ARG A 18 5.17 12.46 -2.40
CA ARG A 18 4.38 13.53 -3.04
C ARG A 18 3.37 12.96 -4.03
N GLU A 19 3.80 12.07 -4.91
CA GLU A 19 2.92 11.39 -5.88
C GLU A 19 1.80 10.61 -5.18
N LEU A 20 2.13 9.86 -4.14
CA LEU A 20 1.16 9.08 -3.37
C LEU A 20 0.13 9.99 -2.67
N LYS A 21 0.54 11.16 -2.16
CA LYS A 21 -0.39 12.13 -1.56
C LYS A 21 -1.37 12.68 -2.59
N ILE A 22 -0.88 13.04 -3.78
CA ILE A 22 -1.74 13.52 -4.89
C ILE A 22 -2.74 12.43 -5.30
N TYR A 23 -2.26 11.19 -5.47
CA TYR A 23 -3.10 10.06 -5.83
C TYR A 23 -4.17 9.77 -4.77
N ALA A 24 -3.79 9.77 -3.49
CA ALA A 24 -4.70 9.57 -2.36
C ALA A 24 -5.80 10.66 -2.32
N ALA A 25 -5.42 11.92 -2.55
CA ALA A 25 -6.36 13.04 -2.62
C ALA A 25 -7.37 12.87 -3.76
N LYS A 26 -6.92 12.50 -4.97
CA LYS A 26 -7.80 12.23 -6.13
C LYS A 26 -8.79 11.09 -5.87
N LYS A 27 -8.45 10.15 -4.97
CA LYS A 27 -9.27 8.99 -4.62
C LYS A 27 -10.05 9.17 -3.31
N ALA A 28 -10.01 10.37 -2.71
CA ALA A 28 -10.63 10.66 -1.40
C ALA A 28 -10.28 9.61 -0.33
N THR A 29 -9.01 9.20 -0.29
CA THR A 29 -8.52 8.15 0.62
C THR A 29 -7.19 8.55 1.28
N SER A 30 -6.67 7.71 2.17
CA SER A 30 -5.38 7.92 2.84
C SER A 30 -4.22 7.29 2.08
N VAL A 31 -3.03 7.87 2.22
CA VAL A 31 -1.79 7.31 1.65
C VAL A 31 -1.54 5.88 2.13
N SER A 32 -1.82 5.60 3.41
CA SER A 32 -1.71 4.24 3.97
C SER A 32 -2.65 3.24 3.28
N ALA A 33 -3.88 3.65 2.94
CA ALA A 33 -4.83 2.79 2.25
C ALA A 33 -4.37 2.51 0.80
N VAL A 34 -3.84 3.52 0.11
CA VAL A 34 -3.25 3.35 -1.23
C VAL A 34 -2.09 2.34 -1.20
N ILE A 35 -1.18 2.49 -0.24
CA ILE A 35 -0.04 1.57 -0.06
C ILE A 35 -0.54 0.16 0.25
N GLU A 36 -1.50 0.01 1.17
CA GLU A 36 -2.06 -1.29 1.53
C GLU A 36 -2.70 -1.99 0.33
N GLU A 37 -3.48 -1.27 -0.49
CA GLU A 37 -4.09 -1.80 -1.70
C GLU A 37 -3.05 -2.21 -2.75
N ALA A 38 -2.04 -1.37 -2.98
CA ALA A 38 -0.95 -1.65 -3.92
C ALA A 38 -0.17 -2.89 -3.52
N VAL A 39 0.19 -3.03 -2.24
CA VAL A 39 0.89 -4.20 -1.70
C VAL A 39 0.02 -5.45 -1.83
N LYS A 40 -1.27 -5.39 -1.49
CA LYS A 40 -2.19 -6.53 -1.68
C LYS A 40 -2.28 -6.97 -3.13
N LYS A 41 -2.38 -6.03 -4.07
CA LYS A 41 -2.40 -6.31 -5.51
C LYS A 41 -1.10 -6.98 -5.95
N PHE A 42 0.04 -6.45 -5.52
CA PHE A 42 1.35 -7.02 -5.83
C PHE A 42 1.47 -8.46 -5.31
N LEU A 43 1.12 -8.71 -4.06
CA LEU A 43 1.18 -10.05 -3.46
C LEU A 43 0.26 -11.03 -4.17
N LYS A 44 -0.97 -10.62 -4.53
CA LYS A 44 -1.88 -11.47 -5.33
C LYS A 44 -1.29 -11.87 -6.68
N ILE A 45 -0.63 -10.95 -7.37
CA ILE A 45 0.04 -11.23 -8.65
C ILE A 45 1.23 -12.17 -8.43
N SER A 46 2.01 -11.95 -7.37
CA SER A 46 3.18 -12.77 -7.04
C SER A 46 2.80 -14.19 -6.65
N SER A 47 1.72 -14.39 -5.89
CA SER A 47 1.24 -15.70 -5.46
C SER A 47 0.59 -16.53 -6.59
N ASN A 48 0.23 -15.89 -7.70
CA ASN A 48 -0.33 -16.56 -8.87
C ASN A 48 0.73 -17.00 -9.89
N LYS A 49 2.02 -16.81 -9.61
CA LYS A 49 3.09 -17.45 -10.38
C LYS A 49 3.28 -18.86 -9.81
N PRO A 50 3.02 -19.94 -10.57
CA PRO A 50 3.42 -21.27 -10.13
C PRO A 50 4.94 -21.25 -9.92
N ASP A 51 5.39 -21.73 -8.76
CA ASP A 51 6.80 -21.98 -8.48
C ASP A 51 7.40 -22.69 -9.69
N ARG A 52 8.40 -22.04 -10.32
CA ARG A 52 9.25 -22.67 -11.33
C ARG A 52 10.46 -23.25 -10.63
#